data_AF-A0A7C4KZT6-F1
#
_entry.id   AF-A0A7C4KZT6-F1
#
_cell.length_a   1.000
_cell.length_b   1.000
_cell.length_c   1.000
_cell.angle_alpha   90.00
_cell.angle_beta   90.00
_cell.angle_gamma   90.00
#
_symmetry.space_group_name_H-M   'P 1'
#
loop_
_entity.id
_entity.type
_entity.pdbx_description
1 polymer ?
#
loop_
_entity_poly.entity_id
_entity_poly.type
_entity_poly.pdbx_seq_one_letter_code
_entity_poly.pdbx_strand_id
1 'polypeptide(L)'
;MPSAGQTWRNYIFIGSQRIAAFAPAASAGVREYTATTSSVYFLFGDHLGSTSVATDILGSFRSRYLYKAWGELRYTTGEYSVR
;
A
#
# COMPACT_ATOMS: atom_id res chain seq x y z
N MET A 1 9.10 -11.41 -19.06
CA MET A 1 9.28 -10.03 -18.55
C MET A 1 7.95 -9.31 -18.70
N PRO A 2 7.48 -8.56 -17.70
CA PRO A 2 6.25 -7.79 -17.84
C PRO A 2 6.38 -6.79 -19.00
N SER A 3 5.28 -6.57 -19.73
CA SER A 3 5.26 -5.62 -20.85
C SER A 3 5.46 -4.20 -20.34
N ALA A 4 6.18 -3.38 -21.10
CA ALA A 4 6.45 -1.98 -20.74
C ALA A 4 5.14 -1.24 -20.40
N GLY A 5 5.02 -0.77 -19.16
CA GLY A 5 3.83 -0.08 -18.65
C GLY A 5 2.99 -0.87 -17.64
N GLN A 6 3.23 -2.17 -17.44
CA GLN A 6 2.57 -2.94 -16.37
C GLN A 6 3.20 -2.65 -15.01
N THR A 7 2.39 -2.20 -14.05
CA THR A 7 2.78 -2.08 -12.64
C THR A 7 2.11 -3.21 -11.87
N TRP A 8 2.92 -4.06 -11.24
CA TRP A 8 2.43 -5.13 -10.37
C TRP A 8 2.40 -4.64 -8.92
N ARG A 9 1.34 -5.00 -8.20
CA ARG A 9 1.23 -4.75 -6.77
C ARG A 9 0.89 -6.06 -6.08
N ASN A 10 1.77 -6.48 -5.19
CA ASN A 10 1.58 -7.69 -4.42
C ASN A 10 1.05 -7.35 -3.03
N TYR A 11 0.18 -8.21 -2.52
CA TYR A 11 -0.46 -8.08 -1.22
C TYR A 11 -0.24 -9.34 -0.40
N ILE A 12 0.05 -9.16 0.89
CA ILE A 12 0.11 -10.25 1.87
C ILE A 12 -1.20 -10.25 2.65
N PHE A 13 -1.80 -11.43 2.79
CA PHE A 13 -3.05 -11.63 3.51
C PHE A 13 -2.86 -12.54 4.71
N ILE A 14 -3.59 -12.27 5.78
CA ILE A 14 -3.85 -13.22 6.87
C ILE A 14 -5.36 -13.45 6.91
N GLY A 15 -5.79 -14.67 6.61
CA GLY A 15 -7.20 -14.96 6.35
C GLY A 15 -7.72 -14.09 5.21
N SER A 16 -8.85 -13.40 5.43
CA SER A 16 -9.46 -12.50 4.46
C SER A 16 -8.94 -11.05 4.54
N GLN A 17 -7.99 -10.76 5.44
CA GLN A 17 -7.50 -9.39 5.66
C GLN A 17 -6.15 -9.17 4.98
N ARG A 18 -6.05 -8.07 4.24
CA ARG A 18 -4.78 -7.59 3.68
C ARG A 18 -3.99 -6.89 4.78
N ILE A 19 -2.77 -7.35 5.02
CA ILE A 19 -1.90 -6.84 6.09
C ILE A 19 -0.66 -6.10 5.58
N ALA A 20 -0.24 -6.34 4.34
CA ALA A 20 0.89 -5.63 3.76
C ALA A 20 0.75 -5.48 2.25
N ALA A 21 1.37 -4.43 1.73
CA ALA A 21 1.50 -4.17 0.31
C ALA A 21 2.94 -3.82 -0.01
N PHE A 22 3.38 -4.22 -1.18
CA PHE A 22 4.69 -3.84 -1.68
C PHE A 22 4.55 -2.73 -2.71
N ALA A 23 5.43 -1.74 -2.63
CA ALA A 23 5.54 -0.68 -3.62
C ALA A 23 6.88 -0.79 -4.37
N PRO A 24 6.89 -0.56 -5.68
CA PRO A 24 8.16 -0.42 -6.40
C PRO A 24 8.91 0.81 -5.87
N ALA A 25 10.23 0.71 -5.70
CA ALA A 25 11.07 1.88 -5.45
C ALA A 25 10.86 2.90 -6.59
N ALA A 26 10.59 4.15 -6.22
CA ALA A 26 10.47 5.23 -7.18
C ALA A 26 11.86 5.57 -7.75
N SER A 27 12.28 4.88 -8.82
CA SER A 27 13.27 5.42 -9.73
C SER A 27 12.55 5.90 -10.98
N ALA A 28 12.69 7.19 -11.28
CA ALA A 28 12.24 7.80 -12.53
C ALA A 28 12.70 6.92 -13.72
N GLY A 29 11.76 6.18 -14.30
CA GLY A 29 12.00 5.31 -15.46
C GLY A 29 12.09 3.80 -15.21
N VAL A 30 12.13 3.31 -13.96
CA VAL A 30 12.17 1.86 -13.69
C VAL A 30 10.95 1.43 -12.89
N ARG A 31 9.92 0.97 -13.61
CA ARG A 31 8.76 0.26 -13.06
C ARG A 31 9.03 -1.24 -12.98
N GLU A 32 10.24 -1.63 -12.61
CA GLU A 32 10.58 -3.03 -12.39
C GLU A 32 10.45 -3.36 -10.93
N TYR A 33 9.61 -4.35 -10.66
CA TYR A 33 9.50 -4.96 -9.36
C TYR A 33 10.68 -5.93 -9.19
N THR A 34 11.87 -5.39 -9.02
CA THR A 34 13.06 -6.19 -8.75
C THR A 34 13.08 -6.45 -7.25
N ALA A 35 13.19 -7.72 -6.87
CA ALA A 35 13.12 -8.19 -5.47
C ALA A 35 14.11 -7.49 -4.51
N THR A 36 15.08 -6.75 -5.06
CA THR A 36 16.12 -5.99 -4.35
C THR A 36 15.72 -4.57 -3.92
N THR A 37 14.62 -3.99 -4.42
CA THR A 37 14.27 -2.57 -4.17
C THR A 37 12.78 -2.33 -3.92
N SER A 38 12.04 -3.32 -3.45
CA SER A 38 10.61 -3.17 -3.13
C SER A 38 10.41 -2.71 -1.69
N SER A 39 9.75 -1.57 -1.49
CA SER A 39 9.37 -1.10 -0.14
C SER A 39 8.15 -1.85 0.35
N VAL A 40 8.22 -2.42 1.55
CA VAL A 40 7.08 -3.06 2.22
C VAL A 40 6.36 -2.03 3.09
N TYR A 41 5.04 -1.96 2.93
CA TYR A 41 4.16 -1.17 3.79
C TYR A 41 3.20 -2.08 4.54
N PHE A 42 3.14 -1.91 5.86
CA PHE A 42 2.15 -2.58 6.70
C PHE A 42 0.85 -1.79 6.71
N LEU A 43 -0.27 -2.49 6.56
CA LEU A 43 -1.59 -1.90 6.45
C LEU A 43 -2.42 -2.28 7.68
N PHE A 44 -2.91 -1.25 8.36
CA PHE A 44 -3.78 -1.39 9.53
C PHE A 44 -5.19 -0.97 9.13
N GLY A 45 -6.16 -1.82 9.45
CA GLY A 45 -7.52 -1.68 8.99
C GLY A 45 -8.57 -1.88 10.07
N ASP A 46 -9.83 -1.72 9.66
CA ASP A 46 -11.00 -1.99 10.49
C ASP A 46 -11.61 -3.38 10.18
N HIS A 47 -12.62 -3.75 10.97
CA HIS A 47 -13.32 -5.03 10.82
C HIS A 47 -14.09 -5.17 9.49
N LEU A 48 -14.22 -4.08 8.71
CA LEU A 48 -14.87 -4.07 7.41
C LEU A 48 -13.87 -4.27 6.25
N GLY A 49 -12.57 -4.35 6.55
CA GLY A 49 -11.51 -4.57 5.56
C GLY A 49 -10.97 -3.28 4.94
N SER A 50 -11.35 -2.11 5.45
CA SER A 50 -10.78 -0.83 5.02
C SER A 50 -9.36 -0.68 5.56
N THR A 51 -8.52 0.10 4.89
CA THR A 51 -7.16 0.43 5.39
C THR A 51 -7.15 1.84 5.97
N SER A 52 -6.93 1.99 7.27
CA SER A 52 -6.91 3.29 7.94
C SER A 52 -5.52 3.90 8.08
N VAL A 53 -4.47 3.08 8.21
CA VAL A 53 -3.09 3.55 8.37
C VAL A 53 -2.14 2.65 7.57
N ALA A 54 -1.13 3.26 6.97
CA ALA A 54 0.02 2.55 6.42
C ALA A 54 1.32 3.00 7.11
N THR A 55 2.21 2.05 7.39
CA THR A 55 3.54 2.31 7.93
C THR A 55 4.61 1.67 7.06
N ASP A 56 5.85 2.11 7.19
CA ASP A 56 6.99 1.40 6.60
C ASP A 56 7.45 0.21 7.46
N ILE A 57 8.54 -0.42 7.01
CA ILE A 57 9.16 -1.57 7.70
C ILE A 57 9.68 -1.25 9.10
N LEU A 58 9.95 0.03 9.40
CA LEU A 58 10.37 0.49 10.72
C LEU A 58 9.16 0.88 11.60
N GLY A 59 7.94 0.71 11.11
CA GLY A 59 6.72 1.13 11.80
C GLY A 59 6.47 2.64 11.76
N SER A 60 7.25 3.40 10.96
CA SER A 60 7.04 4.83 10.84
C SER A 60 5.79 5.12 10.02
N PHE A 61 5.03 6.12 10.45
CA PHE A 61 3.82 6.55 9.77
C PHE A 61 4.09 6.97 8.32
N ARG A 62 3.30 6.47 7.37
CA ARG A 62 3.41 6.82 5.93
C ARG A 62 2.14 7.38 5.35
N SER A 63 0.97 6.89 5.75
CA SER A 63 -0.29 7.50 5.38
C SER A 63 -1.45 7.14 6.31
N ARG A 64 -2.49 7.98 6.30
CA ARG A 64 -3.76 7.76 7.00
C ARG A 64 -4.92 8.00 6.05
N TYR A 65 -5.90 7.11 6.10
CA TYR A 65 -7.16 7.21 5.38
C TYR A 65 -8.31 7.15 6.38
N LEU A 66 -9.22 8.11 6.25
CA LEU A 66 -10.46 8.14 7.01
C LEU A 66 -11.61 8.01 6.02
N TYR A 67 -12.56 7.16 6.35
CA TYR A 67 -13.73 6.90 5.52
C TYR A 67 -15.00 7.40 6.18
N LYS A 68 -15.99 7.78 5.37
CA LYS A 68 -17.38 7.92 5.82
C LYS A 68 -17.98 6.52 6.01
N ALA A 69 -19.15 6.46 6.65
CA ALA A 69 -19.85 5.20 6.92
C ALA A 69 -20.07 4.34 5.67
N TRP A 70 -20.20 4.97 4.50
CA TRP A 70 -20.44 4.31 3.21
C TRP A 70 -19.17 4.10 2.36
N GLY A 71 -17.99 4.12 2.97
CA GLY A 71 -16.72 3.82 2.29
C GLY A 71 -16.11 4.95 1.47
N GLU A 72 -16.77 6.09 1.34
CA GLU A 72 -16.19 7.28 0.72
C GLU A 72 -15.00 7.80 1.52
N LEU A 73 -13.94 8.24 0.84
CA LEU A 73 -12.81 8.87 1.49
C LEU A 73 -13.26 10.22 2.09
N ARG A 74 -13.14 10.35 3.41
CA ARG A 74 -13.36 11.61 4.13
C ARG A 74 -12.10 12.46 4.13
N TYR A 75 -10.95 11.83 4.39
CA TYR A 75 -9.67 12.51 4.49
C TYR A 75 -8.53 11.54 4.22
N THR A 76 -7.47 12.04 3.57
CA THR A 76 -6.21 11.31 3.39
C THR A 76 -5.04 12.24 3.70
N THR A 77 -4.00 11.69 4.31
CA THR A 77 -2.75 12.39 4.57
C THR A 77 -1.57 11.42 4.47
N GLY A 78 -0.39 11.95 4.18
CA GLY A 78 0.84 11.21 3.97
C GLY A 78 1.17 10.94 2.51
N GLU A 79 2.33 10.33 2.28
CA GLU A 79 2.95 10.19 0.95
C GLU A 79 2.60 8.87 0.27
N TYR A 80 2.29 7.83 1.06
CA TYR A 80 1.94 6.52 0.51
C TYR A 80 0.47 6.48 0.06
N SER A 81 0.21 5.91 -1.12
CA SER A 81 -1.14 5.60 -1.62
C SER A 81 -1.38 4.09 -1.63
N VAL A 82 -2.39 3.64 -0.90
CA VAL A 82 -2.85 2.23 -0.89
C VAL A 82 -3.65 1.88 -2.16
N ARG A 83 -4.11 2.90 -2.91
CA ARG A 83 -4.85 2.76 -4.18
C ARG A 83 -3.94 2.62 -5.37
#